data_AF-V7CS90-F1
#
_entry.id   AF-V7CS90-F1
#
_cell.length_a   1.000
_cell.length_b   1.000
_cell.length_c   1.000
_cell.angle_alpha   90.00
_cell.angle_beta   90.00
_cell.angle_gamma   90.00
#
_symmetry.space_group_name_H-M   'P 1'
#
loop_
_entity.id
_entity.type
_entity.pdbx_description
1 polymer ?
#
loop_
_entity_poly.entity_id
_entity_poly.type
_entity_poly.pdbx_seq_one_letter_code
_entity_poly.pdbx_strand_id
1 'polypeptide(L)' 'MSLSSADAFPENQEVMLEFRAGKMFLEGKKVVPDTRKGLVRIARAEEGLVHFQWLDRTQNVVEDVSF' A
#
# COMPACT_ATOMS: atom_id res chain seq x y z
N MET A 1 -18.66 -2.01 -12.09
CA MET A 1 -17.92 -3.26 -11.82
C MET A 1 -16.77 -2.89 -10.92
N SER A 2 -16.85 -3.25 -9.63
CA SER A 2 -15.78 -3.00 -8.66
C SER A 2 -14.70 -4.03 -8.93
N LEU A 3 -13.50 -3.60 -9.34
CA LEU A 3 -12.33 -4.46 -9.25
C LEU A 3 -11.92 -4.46 -7.78
N SER A 4 -12.28 -5.54 -7.08
CA SER A 4 -11.65 -5.87 -5.81
C SER A 4 -10.23 -6.32 -6.13
N SER A 5 -9.27 -5.40 -6.13
CA SER A 5 -7.84 -5.70 -6.22
C SER A 5 -7.37 -6.32 -4.90
N ALA A 6 -7.87 -7.52 -4.60
CA ALA A 6 -7.20 -8.46 -3.72
C ALA A 6 -6.27 -9.35 -4.57
N ASP A 7 -5.71 -8.80 -5.66
CA ASP A 7 -4.77 -9.49 -6.51
C ASP A 7 -3.45 -9.59 -5.75
N ALA A 8 -3.06 -10.83 -5.47
CA ALA A 8 -1.76 -11.19 -4.96
C ALA A 8 -0.66 -10.51 -5.80
N PHE A 9 0.38 -10.06 -5.09
CA PHE A 9 1.52 -9.32 -5.61
C PHE A 9 2.00 -9.82 -6.98
N PRO A 10 2.34 -8.92 -7.93
CA PRO A 10 3.20 -9.31 -9.05
C PRO A 10 4.53 -9.78 -8.48
N GLU A 11 4.92 -11.04 -8.75
CA GLU A 11 6.14 -11.64 -8.18
C GLU A 11 7.43 -10.92 -8.63
N ASN A 12 7.37 -10.06 -9.65
CA ASN A 12 8.49 -9.31 -10.20
C ASN A 12 8.37 -7.80 -9.95
N GLN A 13 8.71 -7.36 -8.74
CA GLN A 13 8.87 -5.94 -8.43
C GLN A 13 10.24 -5.68 -7.78
N GLU A 14 10.93 -4.65 -8.23
CA GLU A 14 12.15 -4.14 -7.59
C GLU A 14 11.75 -3.25 -6.41
N VAL A 15 12.04 -3.69 -5.18
CA VAL A 15 11.79 -2.89 -3.97
C VAL A 15 12.88 -1.82 -3.84
N MET A 16 12.49 -0.55 -3.97
CA MET A 16 13.40 0.59 -3.91
C MET A 16 13.52 1.15 -2.48
N LEU A 17 12.43 1.12 -1.70
CA LEU A 17 12.37 1.65 -0.34
C LEU A 17 11.26 0.95 0.46
N GLU A 18 11.53 0.65 1.73
CA GLU A 18 10.52 0.24 2.71
C GLU A 18 10.76 0.82 4.10
N PHE A 19 9.69 1.21 4.77
CA PHE A 19 9.73 1.59 6.18
C PHE A 19 8.38 1.40 6.87
N ARG A 20 8.40 1.26 8.20
CA ARG A 20 7.19 1.09 9.02
C ARG A 20 6.50 2.44 9.21
N ALA A 21 5.27 2.57 8.73
CA ALA A 21 4.43 3.73 8.94
C ALA A 21 2.94 3.37 8.85
N GLY A 22 2.11 3.99 9.69
CA GLY A 22 0.65 3.91 9.59
C GLY A 22 0.11 4.88 8.53
N LYS A 23 -1.19 4.81 8.27
CA LYS A 23 -1.92 5.78 7.44
C LYS A 23 -2.93 6.55 8.27
N MET A 24 -3.48 7.61 7.69
CA MET A 24 -4.57 8.38 8.29
C MET A 24 -5.69 8.54 7.27
N PHE A 25 -6.92 8.67 7.77
CA PHE A 25 -8.10 8.93 6.97
C PHE A 25 -8.63 10.35 7.23
N LEU A 26 -9.30 10.91 6.23
CA LEU A 26 -10.03 12.16 6.39
C LEU A 26 -11.51 11.85 6.65
N GLU A 27 -11.96 12.07 7.88
CA GLU A 27 -13.37 11.97 8.29
C GLU A 27 -13.97 13.37 8.36
N GLY A 28 -14.67 13.77 7.29
CA GLY A 28 -15.18 15.14 7.13
C GLY A 28 -14.05 16.17 7.06
N LYS A 29 -13.79 16.86 8.18
CA LYS A 29 -12.69 17.84 8.33
C LYS A 29 -11.60 17.39 9.31
N LYS A 30 -11.71 16.18 9.86
CA LYS A 30 -10.81 15.65 10.88
C LYS A 30 -9.91 14.59 10.26
N VAL A 31 -8.61 14.66 10.55
CA VAL A 31 -7.67 13.58 10.24
C VAL A 31 -7.68 12.57 11.39
N VAL A 32 -7.95 11.31 11.09
CA VAL A 32 -8.10 10.23 12.07
C VAL A 32 -7.07 9.13 11.77
N PRO A 33 -6.30 8.67 12.76
CA PRO A 33 -5.28 7.65 12.53
C PRO A 33 -5.90 6.27 12.27
N ASP A 34 -5.34 5.53 11.31
CA ASP A 34 -5.50 4.09 11.22
C ASP A 34 -4.60 3.43 12.28
N THR A 35 -5.16 2.62 13.17
CA THR A 35 -4.43 2.00 14.28
C THR A 35 -3.65 0.74 13.86
N ARG A 36 -3.81 0.28 12.62
CA ARG A 36 -3.15 -0.93 12.10
C ARG A 36 -1.67 -0.68 11.82
N LYS A 37 -0.87 -1.74 12.00
CA LYS A 37 0.58 -1.68 11.78
C LYS A 37 0.87 -1.69 10.28
N GLY A 38 1.18 -0.53 9.72
CA GLY A 38 1.49 -0.40 8.30
C GLY A 38 2.97 -0.61 7.93
N LEU A 39 3.19 -0.90 6.65
CA LEU A 39 4.46 -0.79 5.95
C LEU A 39 4.23 0.07 4.69
N VAL A 40 5.05 1.10 4.50
CA VAL A 40 5.10 1.85 3.24
C VAL A 40 6.19 1.23 2.38
N ARG A 41 5.87 0.96 1.11
CA ARG A 41 6.79 0.42 0.10
C ARG A 41 6.73 1.28 -1.16
N ILE A 42 7.90 1.58 -1.70
CA ILE A 42 8.06 2.08 -3.07
C ILE A 42 8.71 0.96 -3.88
N ALA A 43 8.05 0.54 -4.96
CA ALA A 43 8.56 -0.53 -5.81
C ALA A 43 8.36 -0.21 -7.29
N ARG A 44 9.29 -0.67 -8.13
CA ARG A 44 9.20 -0.55 -9.59
C ARG A 44 8.79 -1.88 -10.20
N ALA A 45 7.73 -1.86 -11.00
CA ALA A 45 7.24 -3.04 -11.72
C ALA A 45 7.98 -3.22 -13.06
N GLU A 46 7.84 -4.39 -13.70
CA GLU A 46 8.55 -4.74 -14.94
C GLU A 46 8.24 -3.78 -16.10
N GLU A 47 7.01 -3.27 -16.17
CA GLU A 47 6.58 -2.26 -17.13
C GLU A 47 7.25 -0.89 -16.89
N GLY A 48 8.02 -0.75 -15.81
CA GLY A 48 8.81 0.41 -15.47
C GLY A 48 8.09 1.43 -14.59
N LEU A 49 6.81 1.23 -14.28
CA LEU A 49 6.02 2.09 -13.39
C LEU A 49 6.49 1.96 -11.92
N VAL A 50 6.40 3.06 -11.18
CA VAL A 50 6.75 3.11 -9.75
C VAL A 50 5.47 3.18 -8.93
N HIS A 51 5.30 2.24 -8.03
CA HIS A 51 4.10 2.06 -7.22
C HIS A 51 4.38 2.54 -5.80
N PHE A 52 3.47 3.37 -5.28
CA PHE A 52 3.39 3.66 -3.85
C PHE A 52 2.38 2.71 -3.21
N GLN A 53 2.83 1.93 -2.22
CA GLN A 53 2.05 0.88 -1.61
C GLN A 53 1.98 1.06 -0.09
N TRP A 54 0.80 0.84 0.48
CA TRP A 54 0.63 0.65 1.93
C TRP A 54 0.11 -0.75 2.23
N LEU A 55 0.82 -1.46 3.11
CA LEU A 55 0.53 -2.85 3.50
C LEU A 55 0.11 -2.93 4.97
N ASP A 56 -0.95 -3.69 5.26
CA ASP A 56 -1.25 -4.09 6.64
C ASP A 56 -0.38 -5.28 7.04
N ARG A 57 0.50 -5.08 8.01
CA ARG A 57 1.42 -6.12 8.52
C ARG A 57 0.76 -7.14 9.42
N THR A 58 -0.48 -6.93 9.84
CA THR A 58 -1.27 -7.86 10.66
C THR A 58 -1.84 -8.96 9.79
N GLN A 59 -2.36 -8.58 8.61
CA GLN A 59 -2.94 -9.51 7.64
C GLN A 59 -1.96 -9.90 6.53
N ASN A 60 -0.84 -9.16 6.41
CA ASN A 60 0.15 -9.30 5.34
C ASN A 60 -0.45 -9.07 3.93
N VAL A 61 -1.37 -8.10 3.83
CA VAL A 61 -2.10 -7.76 2.60
C VAL A 61 -1.80 -6.31 2.19
N VAL A 62 -1.59 -6.07 0.89
CA VAL A 62 -1.54 -4.72 0.31
C VAL A 62 -2.96 -4.21 0.19
N GLU A 63 -3.24 -3.05 0.76
CA GLU A 63 -4.60 -2.48 0.70
C GLU A 63 -4.71 -1.32 -0.28
N ASP A 64 -3.66 -0.50 -0.39
CA ASP A 64 -3.66 0.70 -1.24
C ASP A 64 -2.47 0.66 -2.20
N VAL A 65 -2.76 0.72 -3.49
CA VAL A 65 -1.78 0.90 -4.58
C VAL A 65 -2.18 2.16 -5.35
N SER A 66 -1.30 3.16 -5.35
CA SER A 66 -1.43 4.32 -6.24
C SER A 66 -0.49 4.14 -7.44
N PHE A 67 -1.02 4.33 -8.65
CA PHE A 67 -0.32 4.25 -9.94
C PHE A 67 0.05 5.65 -10.45
#